data_AF-A0A2E8M3P3-F1
#
_entry.id   AF-A0A2E8M3P3-F1
#
_cell.length_a   1.000
_cell.length_b   1.000
_cell.length_c   1.000
_cell.angle_alpha   90.00
_cell.angle_beta   90.00
_cell.angle_gamma   90.00
#
_symmetry.space_group_name_H-M   'P 1'
#
loop_
_entity.id
_entity.type
_entity.pdbx_description
1 polymer ?
#
loop_
_entity_poly.entity_id
_entity_poly.type
_entity_poly.pdbx_seq_one_letter_code
_entity_poly.pdbx_strand_id
1 'polypeptide(L)'
;RKKRSGIVCLMSVSAFALVLVNAWLGRSVVLSGLKPGMITLHVGLAIILLCVLVYVSWKGCEDPVRRVLEGQRGKVAWILGIVIFALTVAEGVLGAQVRELTDELAKNAGSDERALWTRELEKSGVYLIHRSFSWLIVVGAGALLILLRQLPSGIWWPDKMIGFLVGSLLVMGVLLAHVGILPEVQVLHVGAAALLVSVLFFWVLATRFQSS
;
A
#
# COMPACT_ATOMS: atom_id res chain seq x y z
N ARG A 1 -26.83 -15.71 11.52
CA ARG A 1 -25.65 -16.06 12.37
C ARG A 1 -24.79 -17.20 11.78
N LYS A 2 -25.31 -18.43 11.51
CA LYS A 2 -24.52 -19.58 11.00
C LYS A 2 -23.65 -19.35 9.74
N LYS A 3 -24.17 -18.68 8.68
CA LYS A 3 -23.37 -18.39 7.46
C LYS A 3 -22.21 -17.41 7.67
N ARG A 4 -22.30 -16.49 8.65
CA ARG A 4 -21.25 -15.50 8.94
C ARG A 4 -20.02 -16.19 9.57
N SER A 5 -20.25 -17.21 10.39
CA SER A 5 -19.19 -18.02 11.03
C SER A 5 -18.41 -18.88 10.03
N GLY A 6 -19.07 -19.47 9.03
CA GLY A 6 -18.41 -20.33 8.04
C GLY A 6 -17.46 -19.57 7.12
N ILE A 7 -17.86 -18.39 6.64
CA ILE A 7 -17.02 -17.54 5.76
C ILE A 7 -15.82 -17.00 6.53
N VAL A 8 -16.01 -16.56 7.78
CA VAL A 8 -14.90 -16.08 8.62
C VAL A 8 -13.93 -17.22 8.92
N CYS A 9 -14.42 -18.41 9.25
CA CYS A 9 -13.57 -19.60 9.47
C CYS A 9 -12.75 -19.95 8.21
N LEU A 10 -13.40 -20.03 7.04
CA LEU A 10 -12.72 -20.33 5.78
C LEU A 10 -11.65 -19.29 5.47
N MET A 11 -11.97 -18.00 5.58
CA MET A 11 -11.03 -16.91 5.31
C MET A 11 -9.87 -16.87 6.31
N SER A 12 -10.09 -17.22 7.58
CA SER A 12 -9.02 -17.37 8.57
C SER A 12 -8.08 -18.53 8.25
N VAL A 13 -8.62 -19.67 7.80
CA VAL A 13 -7.80 -20.81 7.33
C VAL A 13 -7.01 -20.42 6.07
N SER A 14 -7.64 -19.73 5.12
CA SER A 14 -6.96 -19.21 3.93
C SER A 14 -5.88 -18.19 4.30
N ALA A 15 -6.12 -17.30 5.26
CA ALA A 15 -5.12 -16.37 5.77
C ALA A 15 -3.92 -17.10 6.38
N PHE A 16 -4.15 -18.13 7.19
CA PHE A 16 -3.09 -18.95 7.75
C PHE A 16 -2.26 -19.64 6.65
N ALA A 17 -2.91 -20.24 5.66
CA ALA A 17 -2.22 -20.83 4.51
C ALA A 17 -1.41 -19.78 3.72
N LEU A 18 -1.98 -18.60 3.49
CA LEU A 18 -1.30 -17.48 2.81
C LEU A 18 -0.06 -17.01 3.60
N VAL A 19 -0.10 -16.96 4.94
CA VAL A 19 1.09 -16.66 5.76
C VAL A 19 2.19 -17.68 5.51
N LEU A 20 1.87 -18.98 5.49
CA LEU A 20 2.86 -20.03 5.25
C LEU A 20 3.47 -19.93 3.84
N VAL A 21 2.64 -19.70 2.81
CA VAL A 21 3.13 -19.50 1.44
C VAL A 21 4.00 -18.25 1.36
N ASN A 22 3.59 -17.16 2.01
CA ASN A 22 4.36 -15.92 2.00
C ASN A 22 5.70 -16.06 2.75
N ALA A 23 5.73 -16.79 3.85
CA ALA A 23 6.96 -17.13 4.57
C ALA A 23 7.90 -18.00 3.73
N TRP A 24 7.35 -18.98 2.99
CA TRP A 24 8.12 -19.80 2.06
C TRP A 24 8.69 -18.99 0.90
N LEU A 25 7.93 -18.06 0.32
CA LEU A 25 8.43 -17.13 -0.69
C LEU A 25 9.52 -16.22 -0.11
N GLY A 26 9.35 -15.71 1.12
CA GLY A 26 10.38 -14.91 1.80
C GLY A 26 11.70 -15.66 1.94
N ARG A 27 11.67 -16.94 2.34
CA ARG A 27 12.85 -17.82 2.33
C ARG A 27 13.42 -17.98 0.92
N SER A 28 12.57 -18.15 -0.08
CA SER A 28 12.96 -18.38 -1.47
C SER A 28 13.65 -17.16 -2.09
N VAL A 29 13.23 -15.95 -1.73
CA VAL A 29 13.88 -14.69 -2.14
C VAL A 29 15.35 -14.68 -1.71
N VAL A 30 15.63 -15.01 -0.45
CA VAL A 30 17.00 -15.06 0.08
C VAL A 30 17.84 -16.14 -0.61
N LEU A 31 17.27 -17.35 -0.76
CA LEU A 31 17.97 -18.48 -1.37
C LEU A 31 18.22 -18.30 -2.88
N SER A 32 17.35 -17.56 -3.57
CA SER A 32 17.53 -17.27 -5.00
C SER A 32 18.66 -16.28 -5.28
N GLY A 33 19.22 -15.64 -4.24
CA GLY A 33 20.21 -14.58 -4.41
C GLY A 33 19.60 -13.28 -4.92
N LEU A 34 18.34 -12.97 -4.54
CA LEU A 34 17.58 -11.80 -4.99
C LEU A 34 17.39 -11.78 -6.52
N LYS A 35 16.93 -12.88 -7.11
CA LYS A 35 16.58 -12.88 -8.54
C LYS A 35 15.48 -11.87 -8.83
N PRO A 36 15.58 -11.10 -9.92
CA PRO A 36 14.52 -10.19 -10.33
C PRO A 36 13.20 -10.95 -10.54
N GLY A 37 12.10 -10.35 -10.11
CA GLY A 37 10.76 -10.93 -10.07
C GLY A 37 10.38 -11.66 -8.78
N MET A 38 11.33 -12.24 -8.04
CA MET A 38 11.01 -12.99 -6.81
C MET A 38 10.58 -12.08 -5.65
N ILE A 39 11.19 -10.88 -5.54
CA ILE A 39 10.82 -9.91 -4.50
C ILE A 39 9.43 -9.34 -4.81
N THR A 40 9.18 -8.99 -6.07
CA THR A 40 7.90 -8.49 -6.56
C THR A 40 6.77 -9.49 -6.30
N LEU A 41 7.00 -10.78 -6.57
CA LEU A 41 6.03 -11.84 -6.26
C LEU A 41 5.75 -11.95 -4.76
N HIS A 42 6.79 -11.90 -3.92
CA HIS A 42 6.63 -11.94 -2.46
C HIS A 42 5.83 -10.74 -1.94
N VAL A 43 6.17 -9.52 -2.37
CA VAL A 43 5.47 -8.29 -1.95
C VAL A 43 4.02 -8.28 -2.47
N GLY A 44 3.79 -8.70 -3.71
CA GLY A 44 2.44 -8.83 -4.27
C GLY A 44 1.58 -9.80 -3.46
N LEU A 45 2.13 -10.96 -3.07
CA LEU A 45 1.44 -11.91 -2.20
C LEU A 45 1.22 -11.34 -0.79
N ALA A 46 2.19 -10.61 -0.25
CA ALA A 46 2.07 -9.94 1.04
C ALA A 46 0.93 -8.91 1.06
N ILE A 47 0.75 -8.14 -0.02
CA ILE A 47 -0.38 -7.20 -0.17
C ILE A 47 -1.72 -7.96 -0.17
N ILE A 48 -1.82 -9.07 -0.91
CA ILE A 48 -3.04 -9.90 -0.91
C ILE A 48 -3.33 -10.42 0.50
N LEU A 49 -2.31 -10.93 1.19
CA LEU A 49 -2.42 -11.39 2.58
C LEU A 49 -2.92 -10.27 3.51
N LEU A 50 -2.38 -9.06 3.40
CA LEU A 50 -2.85 -7.90 4.18
C LEU A 50 -4.33 -7.61 3.94
N CYS A 51 -4.77 -7.59 2.67
CA CYS A 51 -6.18 -7.39 2.33
C CYS A 51 -7.07 -8.49 2.95
N VAL A 52 -6.66 -9.75 2.89
CA VAL A 52 -7.40 -10.86 3.52
C VAL A 52 -7.49 -10.68 5.03
N LEU A 53 -6.38 -10.34 5.70
CA LEU A 53 -6.35 -10.11 7.16
C LEU A 53 -7.28 -8.96 7.57
N VAL A 54 -7.21 -7.83 6.86
CA VAL A 54 -8.07 -6.68 7.13
C VAL A 54 -9.54 -7.03 6.91
N TYR A 55 -9.86 -7.78 5.85
CA TYR A 55 -11.23 -8.23 5.60
C TYR A 55 -11.76 -9.16 6.70
N VAL A 56 -10.97 -10.15 7.12
CA VAL A 56 -11.32 -11.09 8.20
C VAL A 56 -11.53 -10.33 9.51
N SER A 57 -10.62 -9.41 9.84
CA SER A 57 -10.71 -8.58 11.04
C SER A 57 -11.99 -7.73 11.05
N TRP A 58 -12.27 -7.01 9.95
CA TRP A 58 -13.48 -6.19 9.85
C TRP A 58 -14.77 -7.02 9.87
N LYS A 59 -14.80 -8.15 9.14
CA LYS A 59 -16.00 -9.01 9.05
C LYS A 59 -16.28 -9.75 10.36
N GLY A 60 -15.23 -10.10 11.09
CA GLY A 60 -15.24 -10.83 12.35
C GLY A 60 -15.78 -10.01 13.52
N CYS A 61 -15.73 -8.68 13.45
CA CYS A 61 -16.40 -7.82 14.43
C CYS A 61 -17.92 -8.02 14.40
N GLU A 62 -18.54 -8.15 15.58
CA GLU A 62 -19.99 -8.34 15.70
C GLU A 62 -20.75 -7.15 15.09
N ASP A 63 -20.36 -5.93 15.46
CA ASP A 63 -20.79 -4.66 14.87
C ASP A 63 -19.63 -4.00 14.11
N PRO A 64 -19.48 -4.27 12.80
CA PRO A 64 -18.41 -3.66 12.03
C PRO A 64 -18.67 -2.16 11.88
N VAL A 65 -17.62 -1.35 12.07
CA VAL A 65 -17.68 0.10 11.84
C VAL A 65 -18.15 0.34 10.41
N ARG A 66 -19.21 1.16 10.29
CA ARG A 66 -19.79 1.58 9.01
C ARG A 66 -19.99 3.07 9.01
N ARG A 67 -19.53 3.72 7.94
CA ARG A 67 -19.76 5.12 7.67
C ARG A 67 -20.51 5.25 6.36
N VAL A 68 -21.69 5.87 6.42
CA VAL A 68 -22.48 6.15 5.23
C VAL A 68 -22.01 7.47 4.63
N LEU A 69 -21.72 7.45 3.34
CA LEU A 69 -21.39 8.63 2.55
C LEU A 69 -22.63 8.96 1.70
N GLU A 70 -23.23 10.12 1.96
CA GLU A 70 -24.48 10.55 1.33
C GLU A 70 -24.23 11.65 0.29
N GLY A 71 -25.13 11.74 -0.70
CA GLY A 71 -25.11 12.74 -1.75
C GLY A 71 -24.03 12.55 -2.82
N GLN A 72 -24.02 13.43 -3.83
CA GLN A 72 -23.09 13.36 -4.96
C GLN A 72 -21.62 13.44 -4.52
N ARG A 73 -21.31 14.31 -3.54
CA ARG A 73 -19.97 14.43 -2.96
C ARG A 73 -19.54 13.14 -2.25
N GLY A 74 -20.46 12.48 -1.53
CA GLY A 74 -20.19 11.18 -0.92
C GLY A 74 -19.87 10.09 -1.94
N LYS A 75 -20.59 10.06 -3.07
CA LYS A 75 -20.31 9.16 -4.19
C LYS A 75 -18.91 9.38 -4.77
N VAL A 76 -18.54 10.64 -5.01
CA VAL A 76 -17.22 11.00 -5.55
C VAL A 76 -16.12 10.61 -4.57
N ALA A 77 -16.29 10.86 -3.27
CA ALA A 77 -15.32 10.46 -2.25
C ALA A 77 -15.13 8.94 -2.22
N TRP A 78 -16.22 8.18 -2.31
CA TRP A 78 -16.18 6.72 -2.31
C TRP A 78 -15.45 6.16 -3.53
N ILE A 79 -15.77 6.65 -4.74
CA ILE A 79 -15.08 6.26 -5.98
C ILE A 79 -13.60 6.62 -5.89
N LEU A 80 -13.28 7.84 -5.45
CA LEU A 80 -11.90 8.32 -5.33
C LEU A 80 -11.11 7.45 -4.33
N GLY A 81 -11.69 7.06 -3.21
CA GLY A 81 -11.05 6.16 -2.24
C GLY A 81 -10.73 4.78 -2.83
N ILE A 82 -11.62 4.21 -3.65
CA ILE A 82 -11.37 2.95 -4.37
C ILE A 82 -10.24 3.11 -5.38
N VAL A 83 -10.25 4.20 -6.15
CA VAL A 83 -9.19 4.49 -7.13
C VAL A 83 -7.83 4.65 -6.45
N ILE A 84 -7.75 5.42 -5.36
CA ILE A 84 -6.51 5.60 -4.59
C ILE A 84 -6.02 4.27 -4.02
N PHE A 85 -6.92 3.44 -3.49
CA PHE A 85 -6.56 2.10 -3.03
C PHE A 85 -5.94 1.26 -4.15
N ALA A 86 -6.59 1.18 -5.32
CA ALA A 86 -6.08 0.43 -6.47
C ALA A 86 -4.71 0.97 -6.94
N LEU A 87 -4.56 2.30 -7.01
CA LEU A 87 -3.30 2.93 -7.35
C LEU A 87 -2.20 2.62 -6.32
N THR A 88 -2.52 2.62 -5.03
CA THR A 88 -1.55 2.31 -3.96
C THR A 88 -1.07 0.84 -4.05
N VAL A 89 -1.96 -0.08 -4.41
CA VAL A 89 -1.57 -1.49 -4.65
C VAL A 89 -0.63 -1.60 -5.85
N ALA A 90 -0.95 -0.93 -6.96
CA ALA A 90 -0.09 -0.90 -8.15
C ALA A 90 1.28 -0.28 -7.84
N GLU A 91 1.30 0.84 -7.13
CA GLU A 91 2.52 1.51 -6.66
C GLU A 91 3.34 0.64 -5.72
N GLY A 92 2.71 -0.19 -4.87
CA GLY A 92 3.42 -1.16 -4.04
C GLY A 92 4.18 -2.20 -4.87
N VAL A 93 3.60 -2.67 -5.98
CA VAL A 93 4.25 -3.60 -6.91
C VAL A 93 5.37 -2.91 -7.70
N LEU A 94 5.12 -1.70 -8.21
CA LEU A 94 6.14 -0.89 -8.90
C LEU A 94 7.31 -0.55 -7.96
N GLY A 95 7.03 -0.18 -6.72
CA GLY A 95 8.04 0.07 -5.70
C GLY A 95 8.91 -1.16 -5.39
N ALA A 96 8.33 -2.37 -5.43
CA ALA A 96 9.10 -3.61 -5.31
C ALA A 96 10.06 -3.82 -6.49
N GLN A 97 9.64 -3.47 -7.71
CA GLN A 97 10.51 -3.52 -8.90
C GLN A 97 11.62 -2.47 -8.83
N VAL A 98 11.32 -1.25 -8.38
CA VAL A 98 12.36 -0.22 -8.12
C VAL A 98 13.37 -0.74 -7.12
N ARG A 99 12.90 -1.44 -6.06
CA ARG A 99 13.79 -2.08 -5.08
C ARG A 99 14.67 -3.17 -5.69
N GLU A 100 14.12 -4.04 -6.53
CA GLU A 100 14.92 -5.05 -7.22
C GLU A 100 16.04 -4.42 -8.05
N LEU A 101 15.71 -3.36 -8.82
CA LEU A 101 16.69 -2.61 -9.60
C LEU A 101 17.77 -1.98 -8.72
N THR A 102 17.40 -1.39 -7.58
CA THR A 102 18.38 -0.83 -6.63
C THR A 102 19.28 -1.90 -6.04
N ASP A 103 18.74 -3.07 -5.70
CA ASP A 103 19.49 -4.17 -5.09
C ASP A 103 20.47 -4.80 -6.11
N GLU A 104 20.13 -4.84 -7.40
CA GLU A 104 21.03 -5.26 -8.48
C GLU A 104 22.19 -4.27 -8.72
N LEU A 105 21.87 -2.97 -8.77
CA LEU A 105 22.89 -1.92 -8.90
C LEU A 105 23.88 -1.95 -7.73
N ALA A 106 23.38 -2.18 -6.51
CA ALA A 106 24.19 -2.27 -5.31
C ALA A 106 25.20 -3.43 -5.35
N LYS A 107 24.84 -4.55 -5.98
CA LYS A 107 25.74 -5.71 -6.13
C LYS A 107 26.80 -5.52 -7.21
N ASN A 108 26.45 -4.86 -8.31
CA ASN A 108 27.31 -4.76 -9.48
C ASN A 108 28.36 -3.65 -9.38
N ALA A 109 28.03 -2.53 -8.74
CA ALA A 109 28.89 -1.33 -8.74
C ALA A 109 29.78 -1.17 -7.50
N GLY A 110 29.59 -1.96 -6.43
CA GLY A 110 30.23 -1.71 -5.13
C GLY A 110 29.67 -0.46 -4.43
N SER A 111 29.88 -0.32 -3.12
CA SER A 111 29.26 0.68 -2.24
C SER A 111 29.61 2.15 -2.54
N ASP A 112 30.56 2.41 -3.43
CA ASP A 112 31.36 3.63 -3.36
C ASP A 112 30.82 4.80 -4.21
N GLU A 113 29.77 4.59 -5.02
CA GLU A 113 29.18 5.67 -5.82
C GLU A 113 27.64 5.64 -5.82
N ARG A 114 27.04 5.78 -4.63
CA ARG A 114 25.57 5.89 -4.46
C ARG A 114 24.92 7.01 -5.31
N ALA A 115 25.67 8.08 -5.61
CA ALA A 115 25.22 9.15 -6.50
C ALA A 115 25.05 8.69 -7.96
N LEU A 116 25.83 7.69 -8.40
CA LEU A 116 25.75 7.11 -9.73
C LEU A 116 24.51 6.21 -9.86
N TRP A 117 24.11 5.54 -8.77
CA TRP A 117 22.92 4.69 -8.75
C TRP A 117 21.64 5.49 -8.99
N THR A 118 21.48 6.64 -8.32
CA THR A 118 20.32 7.51 -8.51
C THR A 118 20.19 7.98 -9.96
N ARG A 119 21.31 8.31 -10.62
CA ARG A 119 21.33 8.70 -12.04
C ARG A 119 20.95 7.54 -12.97
N GLU A 120 21.35 6.31 -12.65
CA GLU A 120 21.00 5.14 -13.45
C GLU A 120 19.54 4.72 -13.23
N LEU A 121 19.03 4.85 -12.00
CA LEU A 121 17.62 4.66 -11.67
C LEU A 121 16.72 5.66 -12.39
N GLU A 122 17.15 6.93 -12.52
CA GLU A 122 16.41 7.95 -13.27
C GLU A 122 16.26 7.62 -14.77
N LYS A 123 17.10 6.74 -15.33
CA LYS A 123 16.94 6.22 -16.70
C LYS A 123 15.94 5.07 -16.79
N SER A 124 15.62 4.42 -15.66
CA SER A 124 14.64 3.34 -15.64
C SER A 124 13.23 3.89 -15.75
N GLY A 125 12.50 3.46 -16.78
CA GLY A 125 11.10 3.83 -16.96
C GLY A 125 10.22 3.45 -15.75
N VAL A 126 10.55 2.36 -15.04
CA VAL A 126 9.81 1.90 -13.85
C VAL A 126 9.90 2.93 -12.72
N TYR A 127 11.09 3.50 -12.47
CA TYR A 127 11.29 4.52 -11.44
C TYR A 127 10.55 5.82 -11.79
N LEU A 128 10.61 6.25 -13.05
CA LEU A 128 9.90 7.46 -13.50
C LEU A 128 8.38 7.32 -13.38
N ILE A 129 7.85 6.14 -13.73
CA ILE A 129 6.43 5.81 -13.56
C ILE A 129 6.08 5.83 -12.07
N HIS A 130 6.83 5.12 -11.22
CA HIS A 130 6.61 5.08 -9.78
C HIS A 130 6.60 6.49 -9.16
N ARG A 131 7.60 7.31 -9.48
CA ARG A 131 7.68 8.69 -9.01
C ARG A 131 6.47 9.52 -9.46
N SER A 132 6.03 9.37 -10.70
CA SER A 132 4.89 10.13 -11.24
C SER A 132 3.56 9.71 -10.63
N PHE A 133 3.34 8.40 -10.45
CA PHE A 133 2.12 7.86 -9.85
C PHE A 133 2.04 8.13 -8.34
N SER A 134 3.18 8.23 -7.64
CA SER A 134 3.22 8.64 -6.23
C SER A 134 2.60 10.04 -6.03
N TRP A 135 2.84 10.99 -6.94
CA TRP A 135 2.20 12.32 -6.91
C TRP A 135 0.69 12.23 -7.12
N LEU A 136 0.22 11.32 -7.97
CA LEU A 136 -1.21 11.09 -8.17
C LEU A 136 -1.89 10.58 -6.89
N ILE A 137 -1.22 9.70 -6.13
CA ILE A 137 -1.71 9.26 -4.81
C ILE A 137 -1.75 10.43 -3.83
N VAL A 138 -0.71 11.27 -3.78
CA VAL A 138 -0.65 12.44 -2.88
C VAL A 138 -1.78 13.42 -3.18
N VAL A 139 -1.94 13.81 -4.45
CA VAL A 139 -3.00 14.71 -4.89
C VAL A 139 -4.38 14.09 -4.66
N GLY A 140 -4.55 12.81 -5.01
CA GLY A 140 -5.79 12.07 -4.80
C GLY A 140 -6.17 12.00 -3.33
N ALA A 141 -5.24 11.65 -2.44
CA ALA A 141 -5.48 11.59 -1.01
C ALA A 141 -5.80 12.98 -0.44
N GLY A 142 -5.11 14.03 -0.89
CA GLY A 142 -5.42 15.41 -0.53
C GLY A 142 -6.84 15.81 -0.92
N ALA A 143 -7.23 15.53 -2.17
CA ALA A 143 -8.58 15.77 -2.67
C ALA A 143 -9.65 14.97 -1.90
N LEU A 144 -9.37 13.71 -1.59
CA LEU A 144 -10.25 12.87 -0.76
C LEU A 144 -10.46 13.50 0.62
N LEU A 145 -9.40 13.92 1.31
CA LEU A 145 -9.51 14.53 2.64
C LEU A 145 -10.26 15.86 2.62
N ILE A 146 -10.08 16.68 1.59
CA ILE A 146 -10.83 17.92 1.40
C ILE A 146 -12.32 17.61 1.22
N LEU A 147 -12.65 16.64 0.38
CA LEU A 147 -14.03 16.24 0.14
C LEU A 147 -14.70 15.69 1.40
N LEU A 148 -13.99 14.87 2.17
CA LEU A 148 -14.48 14.30 3.44
C LEU A 148 -14.71 15.36 4.51
N ARG A 149 -13.92 16.45 4.55
CA ARG A 149 -14.18 17.62 5.42
C ARG A 149 -15.48 18.33 5.10
N GLN A 150 -15.91 18.30 3.84
CA GLN A 150 -17.14 18.95 3.40
C GLN A 150 -18.39 18.08 3.60
N LEU A 151 -18.22 16.83 4.00
CA LEU A 151 -19.35 15.93 4.28
C LEU A 151 -19.83 16.09 5.73
N PRO A 152 -21.13 15.89 6.01
CA PRO A 152 -21.69 16.00 7.36
C PRO A 152 -21.04 15.05 8.38
N SER A 153 -20.45 13.95 7.91
CA SER A 153 -19.79 12.95 8.75
C SER A 153 -18.39 13.35 9.25
N GLY A 154 -17.83 14.48 8.78
CA GLY A 154 -16.56 15.05 9.28
C GLY A 154 -15.32 14.19 9.00
N ILE A 155 -14.22 14.43 9.73
CA ILE A 155 -13.00 13.61 9.66
C ILE A 155 -13.00 12.59 10.81
N TRP A 156 -12.92 11.30 10.48
CA TRP A 156 -12.71 10.19 11.43
C TRP A 156 -11.25 9.69 11.46
N TRP A 157 -10.93 8.71 12.32
CA TRP A 157 -9.55 8.24 12.52
C TRP A 157 -8.87 7.68 11.25
N PRO A 158 -9.52 6.89 10.36
CA PRO A 158 -8.87 6.38 9.15
C PRO A 158 -8.47 7.50 8.19
N ASP A 159 -9.28 8.56 8.05
CA ASP A 159 -8.96 9.71 7.20
C ASP A 159 -7.66 10.40 7.67
N LYS A 160 -7.54 10.62 8.98
CA LYS A 160 -6.33 11.22 9.57
C LYS A 160 -5.11 10.34 9.33
N MET A 161 -5.26 9.02 9.48
CA MET A 161 -4.18 8.07 9.24
C MET A 161 -3.76 8.03 7.78
N ILE A 162 -4.70 8.06 6.82
CA ILE A 162 -4.39 8.13 5.38
C ILE A 162 -3.55 9.40 5.10
N GLY A 163 -3.99 10.56 5.58
CA GLY A 163 -3.26 11.81 5.39
C GLY A 163 -1.85 11.78 6.00
N PHE A 164 -1.72 11.25 7.22
CA PHE A 164 -0.43 11.10 7.89
C PHE A 164 0.51 10.15 7.15
N LEU A 165 0.02 8.97 6.75
CA LEU A 165 0.83 7.95 6.06
C LEU A 165 1.27 8.43 4.68
N VAL A 166 0.38 9.06 3.90
CA VAL A 166 0.72 9.64 2.59
C VAL A 166 1.75 10.76 2.75
N GLY A 167 1.58 11.64 3.75
CA GLY A 167 2.57 12.69 4.04
C GLY A 167 3.93 12.12 4.43
N SER A 168 3.96 11.10 5.29
CA SER A 168 5.19 10.41 5.69
C SER A 168 5.88 9.73 4.52
N LEU A 169 5.12 9.04 3.65
CA LEU A 169 5.64 8.39 2.45
C LEU A 169 6.25 9.39 1.47
N LEU A 170 5.59 10.55 1.27
CA LEU A 170 6.14 11.61 0.44
C LEU A 170 7.49 12.12 0.96
N VAL A 171 7.58 12.40 2.27
CA VAL A 171 8.83 12.86 2.89
C VAL A 171 9.94 11.81 2.73
N MET A 172 9.64 10.54 3.04
CA MET A 172 10.60 9.45 2.89
C MET A 172 11.02 9.22 1.44
N GLY A 173 10.08 9.29 0.49
CA GLY A 173 10.36 9.14 -0.94
C GLY A 173 11.24 10.26 -1.50
N VAL A 174 10.95 11.51 -1.13
CA VAL A 174 11.80 12.67 -1.49
C VAL A 174 13.19 12.53 -0.89
N LEU A 175 13.29 12.08 0.36
CA LEU A 175 14.57 11.85 1.04
C LEU A 175 15.39 10.77 0.34
N LEU A 176 14.78 9.63 -0.01
CA LEU A 176 15.45 8.56 -0.76
C LEU A 176 15.93 9.02 -2.14
N ALA A 177 15.18 9.91 -2.80
CA ALA A 177 15.56 10.46 -4.10
C ALA A 177 16.74 11.46 -4.03
N HIS A 178 16.85 12.27 -2.96
CA HIS A 178 17.83 13.38 -2.90
C HIS A 178 19.04 13.09 -2.01
N VAL A 179 18.85 12.40 -0.89
CA VAL A 179 19.92 12.09 0.09
C VAL A 179 20.62 10.78 -0.27
N GLY A 180 19.95 9.94 -1.07
CA GLY A 180 20.42 8.62 -1.47
C GLY A 180 19.66 7.50 -0.78
N ILE A 181 19.90 6.28 -1.25
CA ILE A 181 19.18 5.08 -0.82
C ILE A 181 19.71 4.65 0.55
N LEU A 182 19.06 5.16 1.60
CA LEU A 182 19.33 4.79 2.99
C LEU A 182 18.53 3.53 3.35
N PRO A 183 19.19 2.44 3.78
CA PRO A 183 18.52 1.18 4.11
C PRO A 183 17.40 1.33 5.16
N GLU A 184 17.61 2.19 6.15
CA GLU A 184 16.68 2.42 7.25
C GLU A 184 15.39 3.08 6.72
N VAL A 185 15.54 4.11 5.89
CA VAL A 185 14.40 4.83 5.30
C VAL A 185 13.65 3.94 4.33
N GLN A 186 14.34 3.07 3.59
CA GLN A 186 13.71 2.12 2.69
C GLN A 186 12.82 1.10 3.43
N VAL A 187 13.27 0.58 4.57
CA VAL A 187 12.46 -0.32 5.42
C VAL A 187 11.24 0.41 5.96
N LEU A 188 11.42 1.63 6.47
CA LEU A 188 10.31 2.45 6.98
C LEU A 188 9.31 2.81 5.89
N HIS A 189 9.78 3.14 4.68
CA HIS A 189 8.92 3.48 3.55
C HIS A 189 8.04 2.30 3.14
N VAL A 190 8.60 1.09 2.99
CA VAL A 190 7.82 -0.11 2.65
C VAL A 190 6.82 -0.45 3.76
N GLY A 191 7.23 -0.33 5.03
CA GLY A 191 6.33 -0.54 6.18
C GLY A 191 5.16 0.46 6.19
N ALA A 192 5.42 1.75 5.96
CA ALA A 192 4.40 2.78 5.85
C ALA A 192 3.46 2.55 4.66
N ALA A 193 3.97 2.06 3.53
CA ALA A 193 3.16 1.72 2.36
C ALA A 193 2.22 0.54 2.66
N ALA A 194 2.70 -0.51 3.35
CA ALA A 194 1.88 -1.64 3.77
C ALA A 194 0.75 -1.21 4.74
N LEU A 195 1.04 -0.28 5.67
CA LEU A 195 0.04 0.32 6.54
C LEU A 195 -0.98 1.14 5.74
N LEU A 196 -0.53 1.95 4.78
CA LEU A 196 -1.42 2.76 3.94
C LEU A 196 -2.39 1.87 3.16
N VAL A 197 -1.91 0.81 2.52
CA VAL A 197 -2.75 -0.18 1.81
C VAL A 197 -3.80 -0.76 2.76
N SER A 198 -3.39 -1.15 3.97
CA SER A 198 -4.28 -1.76 4.96
C SER A 198 -5.37 -0.79 5.43
N VAL A 199 -5.01 0.46 5.72
CA VAL A 199 -5.95 1.51 6.15
C VAL A 199 -6.88 1.91 5.01
N LEU A 200 -6.38 2.06 3.78
CA LEU A 200 -7.22 2.36 2.62
C LEU A 200 -8.21 1.23 2.34
N PHE A 201 -7.78 -0.02 2.41
CA PHE A 201 -8.67 -1.16 2.22
C PHE A 201 -9.74 -1.21 3.32
N PHE A 202 -9.34 -1.00 4.58
CA PHE A 202 -10.27 -0.87 5.69
C PHE A 202 -11.27 0.28 5.47
N TRP A 203 -10.79 1.44 5.01
CA TRP A 203 -11.62 2.60 4.69
C TRP A 203 -12.66 2.27 3.60
N VAL A 204 -12.26 1.57 2.54
CA VAL A 204 -13.15 1.12 1.47
C VAL A 204 -14.22 0.14 1.97
N LEU A 205 -13.87 -0.76 2.90
CA LEU A 205 -14.82 -1.70 3.51
C LEU A 205 -15.79 -1.01 4.48
N ALA A 206 -15.26 -0.10 5.30
CA ALA A 206 -16.01 0.60 6.34
C ALA A 206 -16.91 1.71 5.76
N THR A 207 -16.56 2.29 4.61
CA THR A 207 -17.40 3.27 3.93
C THR A 207 -18.37 2.61 2.96
N ARG A 208 -19.65 3.00 3.02
CA ARG A 208 -20.63 2.64 1.99
C ARG A 208 -21.28 3.90 1.45
N PHE A 209 -21.37 3.97 0.14
CA PHE A 209 -22.24 4.92 -0.52
C PHE A 209 -23.70 4.45 -0.42
N GLN A 210 -24.59 5.36 -0.03
CA GLN A 210 -26.03 5.16 -0.10
C GLN A 210 -26.62 6.30 -0.93
N SER A 211 -27.36 5.96 -2.00
CA SER A 211 -28.15 6.93 -2.74
C SER A 211 -29.38 7.23 -1.90
N SER A 212 -29.37 8.35 -1.17
CA SER A 212 -30.60 8.97 -0.68
C SER A 212 -31.47 9.42 -1.84
#